data_AF-A0A955YSY6-F1
#
_entry.id   AF-A0A955YSY6-F1
#
_cell.length_a   1.000
_cell.length_b   1.000
_cell.length_c   1.000
_cell.angle_alpha   90.00
_cell.angle_beta   90.00
_cell.angle_gamma   90.00
#
_symmetry.space_group_name_H-M   'P 1'
#
loop_
_entity.id
_entity.type
_entity.pdbx_description
1 polymer ?
#
loop_
_entity_poly.entity_id
_entity_poly.type
_entity_poly.pdbx_seq_one_letter_code
_entity_poly.pdbx_strand_id
1 'polypeptide(L)'
;RDRIDVVVKALHFNTRFLDELLTRIEEGVAPEDMVPPEIIFTQAELNRLEKEVRAVRVPLALRRRLQFFASEFEFFEAGGRQLEYMTKDTVKVAGVPLNSFADAGGKDAQLDLSAQTQNGLSVRALMTMLVFVKAAAYFRGATEVEFEDVRQVLPFVLHDKLAQNRDAAFFDQGDNGSLRADQVSWIRGLFDTACQTYDRLSRDSEDSIVTMMEQLEAGLDGLELREVETRLDAIERELRKIEAGGKLYGHMFDDILALKYMHQRYTNYRAWLRSRA
;
A
#
# COMPACT_ATOMS: atom_id res chain seq x y z
N ARG A 1 4.13 12.58 19.84
CA ARG A 1 3.22 11.48 19.43
C ARG A 1 3.00 11.69 17.94
N ASP A 2 3.44 10.77 17.08
CA ASP A 2 3.29 10.92 15.63
C ASP A 2 1.79 10.94 15.29
N ARG A 3 1.32 11.99 14.62
CA ARG A 3 -0.09 12.19 14.31
C ARG A 3 -0.47 11.25 13.16
N ILE A 4 -1.48 10.42 13.38
CA ILE A 4 -2.08 9.53 12.39
C ILE A 4 -3.42 10.16 12.01
N ASP A 5 -3.53 10.63 10.77
CA ASP A 5 -4.72 11.32 10.27
C ASP A 5 -5.48 10.49 9.24
N VAL A 6 -6.81 10.56 9.30
CA VAL A 6 -7.74 10.04 8.28
C VAL A 6 -8.70 11.15 7.89
N VAL A 7 -9.15 11.13 6.64
CA VAL A 7 -10.15 12.08 6.15
C VAL A 7 -11.50 11.38 6.17
N VAL A 8 -12.42 11.88 6.98
CA VAL A 8 -13.81 11.39 7.01
C VAL A 8 -14.69 12.39 6.27
N LYS A 9 -15.32 11.93 5.18
CA LYS A 9 -16.29 12.72 4.44
C LYS A 9 -17.65 12.62 5.14
N ALA A 10 -18.07 13.69 5.80
CA ALA A 10 -19.44 13.80 6.30
C ALA A 10 -20.43 13.86 5.12
N LEU A 11 -21.66 13.41 5.36
CA LEU A 11 -22.75 13.62 4.41
C LEU A 11 -22.98 15.12 4.20
N HIS A 12 -23.47 15.48 3.02
CA HIS A 12 -23.90 16.85 2.76
C HIS A 12 -24.95 17.27 3.81
N PHE A 13 -24.81 18.48 4.35
CA PHE A 13 -25.79 19.05 5.24
C PHE A 13 -27.12 19.20 4.50
N ASN A 14 -28.15 18.50 4.97
CA ASN A 14 -29.48 18.60 4.38
C ASN A 14 -30.12 19.93 4.81
N THR A 15 -30.39 20.80 3.83
CA THR A 15 -30.93 22.15 4.04
C THR A 15 -32.31 22.17 4.70
N ARG A 16 -33.01 21.03 4.79
CA ARG A 16 -34.23 20.91 5.59
C ARG A 16 -34.00 21.04 7.10
N PHE A 17 -32.76 20.92 7.56
CA PHE A 17 -32.40 21.06 8.98
C PHE A 17 -31.94 22.48 9.35
N LEU A 18 -32.39 23.50 8.60
CA LEU A 18 -31.95 24.89 8.81
C LEU A 18 -32.46 25.44 10.15
N ASP A 19 -33.66 25.05 10.57
CA ASP A 19 -34.26 25.51 11.83
C ASP A 19 -33.47 24.99 13.05
N GLU A 20 -32.91 23.78 12.96
CA GLU A 20 -32.00 23.23 13.97
C GLU A 20 -30.69 24.02 14.05
N LEU A 21 -30.17 24.52 12.92
CA LEU A 21 -29.00 25.42 12.95
C LEU A 21 -29.33 26.75 13.62
N LEU A 22 -30.51 27.33 13.35
CA LEU A 22 -30.95 28.57 13.98
C LEU A 22 -31.11 28.38 15.49
N THR A 23 -31.78 27.30 15.91
CA THR A 23 -31.96 26.94 17.33
C THR A 23 -30.62 26.88 18.05
N ARG A 24 -29.62 26.21 17.44
CA ARG A 24 -28.27 26.12 18.03
C ARG A 24 -27.58 27.47 18.20
N ILE A 25 -27.77 28.41 17.27
CA ILE A 25 -27.22 29.77 17.35
C ILE A 25 -27.91 30.54 18.48
N GLU A 26 -29.24 30.47 18.54
CA GLU A 26 -30.06 31.21 19.51
C GLU A 26 -29.89 30.70 20.94
N GLU A 27 -29.73 29.38 21.11
CA GLU A 27 -29.57 28.73 22.41
C GLU A 27 -28.09 28.58 22.83
N GLY A 28 -27.14 28.90 21.95
CA GLY A 28 -25.70 28.81 22.24
C GLY A 28 -25.19 27.38 22.43
N VAL A 29 -25.82 26.39 21.78
CA VAL A 29 -25.49 24.97 21.95
C VAL A 29 -24.27 24.56 21.11
N ALA A 30 -23.17 24.18 21.78
CA ALA A 30 -21.96 23.71 21.12
C ALA A 30 -22.07 22.22 20.71
N PRO A 31 -21.49 21.79 19.57
CA PRO A 31 -21.57 20.39 19.12
C PRO A 31 -21.00 19.38 20.12
N GLU A 32 -19.93 19.76 20.80
CA GLU A 32 -19.25 18.96 21.83
C GLU A 32 -20.15 18.64 23.03
N ASP A 33 -21.11 19.50 23.35
CA ASP A 33 -22.04 19.30 24.46
C ASP A 33 -23.12 18.24 24.15
N MET A 34 -23.28 17.89 22.86
CA MET A 34 -24.29 16.94 22.38
C MET A 34 -23.72 15.52 22.21
N VAL A 35 -22.43 15.31 22.54
CA VAL A 35 -21.80 13.99 22.47
C VAL A 35 -22.33 13.12 23.62
N PRO A 36 -22.96 11.96 23.33
CA PRO A 36 -23.45 11.08 24.39
C PRO A 36 -22.33 10.67 25.36
N PRO A 37 -22.53 10.78 26.69
CA PRO A 37 -21.51 10.43 27.68
C PRO A 37 -20.97 9.00 27.52
N GLU A 38 -21.81 8.09 27.00
CA GLU A 38 -21.48 6.66 26.79
C GLU A 38 -20.39 6.44 25.75
N ILE A 39 -20.10 7.43 24.89
CA ILE A 39 -19.03 7.35 23.87
C ILE A 39 -17.82 8.23 24.22
N ILE A 40 -17.81 8.83 25.41
CA ILE A 40 -16.68 9.60 25.92
C ILE A 40 -15.77 8.67 26.74
N PHE A 41 -14.64 8.29 26.15
CA PHE A 41 -13.68 7.40 26.79
C PHE A 41 -12.75 8.13 27.76
N THR A 42 -12.51 7.54 28.92
CA THR A 42 -11.44 7.92 29.83
C THR A 42 -10.07 7.55 29.27
N GLN A 43 -9.01 8.15 29.80
CA GLN A 43 -7.64 7.81 29.39
C GLN A 43 -7.29 6.33 29.63
N ALA A 44 -7.81 5.73 30.70
CA ALA A 44 -7.59 4.32 31.00
C ALA A 44 -8.26 3.41 29.97
N GLU A 45 -9.49 3.74 29.56
CA GLU A 45 -10.21 3.01 28.52
C GLU A 45 -9.55 3.17 27.15
N LEU A 46 -9.09 4.38 26.80
CA LEU A 46 -8.33 4.60 25.57
C LEU A 46 -7.04 3.77 25.52
N ASN A 47 -6.31 3.69 26.64
CA ASN A 47 -5.08 2.88 26.72
C ASN A 47 -5.37 1.37 26.61
N ARG A 48 -6.50 0.91 27.16
CA ARG A 48 -6.95 -0.47 27.02
C ARG A 48 -7.35 -0.77 25.58
N LEU A 49 -8.18 0.09 24.99
CA LEU A 49 -8.65 -0.01 23.62
C LEU A 49 -7.48 -0.02 22.62
N GLU A 50 -6.48 0.83 22.81
CA GLU A 50 -5.27 0.83 21.97
C GLU A 50 -4.57 -0.54 21.99
N LYS A 51 -4.46 -1.18 23.15
CA LYS A 51 -3.85 -2.51 23.28
C LYS A 51 -4.71 -3.58 22.60
N GLU A 52 -6.02 -3.54 22.79
CA GLU A 52 -6.97 -4.50 22.22
C GLU A 52 -6.99 -4.40 20.68
N VAL A 53 -7.05 -3.18 20.12
CA VAL A 53 -6.93 -2.94 18.68
C VAL A 53 -5.58 -3.46 18.14
N ARG A 54 -4.47 -3.18 18.85
CA ARG A 54 -3.15 -3.70 18.47
C ARG A 54 -3.06 -5.23 18.54
N ALA A 55 -3.92 -5.91 19.30
CA ALA A 55 -3.94 -7.37 19.39
C ALA A 55 -4.69 -8.04 18.23
N VAL A 56 -5.56 -7.32 17.50
CA VAL A 56 -6.30 -7.87 16.36
C VAL A 56 -5.34 -8.42 15.30
N ARG A 57 -5.60 -9.63 14.81
CA ARG A 57 -4.76 -10.32 13.84
C ARG A 57 -5.00 -9.79 12.43
N VAL A 58 -3.94 -9.67 11.63
CA VAL A 58 -4.03 -9.46 10.19
C VAL A 58 -3.58 -10.76 9.50
N PRO A 59 -4.48 -11.51 8.84
CA PRO A 59 -4.14 -12.79 8.25
C PRO A 59 -3.05 -12.65 7.18
N LEU A 60 -2.23 -13.69 7.00
CA LEU A 60 -1.15 -13.69 6.01
C LEU A 60 -1.67 -13.41 4.59
N ALA A 61 -2.77 -14.06 4.19
CA ALA A 61 -3.39 -13.86 2.88
C ALA A 61 -3.76 -12.38 2.60
N LEU A 62 -4.19 -11.67 3.65
CA LEU A 62 -4.52 -10.24 3.57
C LEU A 62 -3.26 -9.36 3.56
N ARG A 63 -2.25 -9.70 4.36
CA ARG A 63 -0.95 -9.00 4.36
C ARG A 63 -0.29 -9.03 2.99
N ARG A 64 -0.32 -10.20 2.30
CA ARG A 64 0.25 -10.34 0.95
C ARG A 64 -0.46 -9.48 -0.09
N ARG A 65 -1.80 -9.41 -0.04
CA ARG A 65 -2.57 -8.53 -0.93
C ARG A 65 -2.39 -7.05 -0.61
N LEU A 66 -2.23 -6.67 0.66
CA LEU A 66 -1.87 -5.30 1.04
C LEU A 66 -0.48 -4.90 0.55
N GLN A 67 0.49 -5.82 0.65
CA GLN A 67 1.83 -5.62 0.10
C GLN A 67 1.77 -5.45 -1.42
N PHE A 68 1.08 -6.35 -2.11
CA PHE A 68 0.90 -6.26 -3.57
C PHE A 68 0.24 -4.95 -3.97
N PHE A 69 -0.89 -4.60 -3.35
CA PHE A 69 -1.56 -3.31 -3.57
C PHE A 69 -0.60 -2.12 -3.40
N ALA A 70 0.22 -2.11 -2.35
CA ALA A 70 1.17 -1.02 -2.12
C ALA A 70 2.27 -0.93 -3.21
N SER A 71 2.76 -2.07 -3.69
CA SER A 71 3.83 -2.16 -4.69
C SER A 71 3.44 -1.58 -6.05
N GLU A 72 2.14 -1.48 -6.35
CA GLU A 72 1.65 -1.02 -7.65
C GLU A 72 1.96 0.46 -7.93
N PHE A 73 2.18 1.29 -6.91
CA PHE A 73 2.08 2.74 -7.09
C PHE A 73 3.40 3.49 -7.19
N GLU A 74 4.51 2.95 -6.67
CA GLU A 74 5.76 3.70 -6.52
C GLU A 74 6.62 3.68 -7.79
N PHE A 75 6.58 2.59 -8.56
CA PHE A 75 7.43 2.43 -9.73
C PHE A 75 7.12 3.46 -10.82
N PHE A 76 8.18 4.12 -11.29
CA PHE A 76 8.15 5.05 -12.40
C PHE A 76 9.48 5.03 -13.15
N GLU A 77 9.50 4.32 -14.28
CA GLU A 77 10.70 4.03 -15.06
C GLU A 77 11.49 5.29 -15.48
N ALA A 78 10.79 6.36 -15.86
CA ALA A 78 11.43 7.61 -16.27
C ALA A 78 12.05 8.40 -15.10
N GLY A 79 11.79 8.01 -13.84
CA GLY A 79 12.23 8.74 -12.66
C GLY A 79 13.73 8.67 -12.38
N GLY A 80 14.42 7.66 -12.92
CA GLY A 80 15.84 7.47 -12.65
C GLY A 80 16.55 6.62 -13.70
N ARG A 81 17.87 6.77 -13.79
CA ARG A 81 18.73 5.93 -14.66
C ARG A 81 19.13 4.61 -14.01
N GLN A 82 19.22 4.59 -12.69
CA GLN A 82 19.43 3.37 -11.91
C GLN A 82 18.08 2.87 -11.44
N LEU A 83 17.94 1.55 -11.38
CA LEU A 83 16.70 0.90 -11.00
C LEU A 83 16.15 1.47 -9.68
N GLU A 84 16.99 1.60 -8.65
CA GLU A 84 16.57 2.06 -7.31
C GLU A 84 15.92 3.44 -7.29
N TYR A 85 16.20 4.26 -8.30
CA TYR A 85 15.68 5.62 -8.44
C TYR A 85 14.56 5.73 -9.47
N MET A 86 14.11 4.63 -10.07
CA MET A 86 12.95 4.58 -10.97
C MET A 86 11.64 4.65 -10.17
N THR A 87 11.47 5.72 -9.41
CA THR A 87 10.36 5.91 -8.46
C THR A 87 9.70 7.26 -8.63
N LYS A 88 8.40 7.33 -8.32
CA LYS A 88 7.66 8.59 -8.31
C LYS A 88 8.18 9.55 -7.24
N ASP A 89 8.64 9.02 -6.12
CA ASP A 89 9.27 9.81 -5.06
C ASP A 89 10.53 10.53 -5.55
N THR A 90 11.38 9.87 -6.35
CA THR A 90 12.56 10.51 -6.95
C THR A 90 12.18 11.76 -7.75
N VAL A 91 11.14 11.65 -8.59
CA VAL A 91 10.62 12.77 -9.39
C VAL A 91 10.02 13.86 -8.52
N LYS A 92 9.23 13.47 -7.52
CA LYS A 92 8.57 14.38 -6.59
C LYS A 92 9.57 15.19 -5.77
N VAL A 93 10.62 14.55 -5.25
CA VAL A 93 11.69 15.19 -4.48
C VAL A 93 12.52 16.14 -5.35
N ALA A 94 12.67 15.83 -6.64
CA ALA A 94 13.29 16.73 -7.61
C ALA A 94 12.41 17.96 -7.96
N GLY A 95 11.16 18.02 -7.50
CA GLY A 95 10.24 19.12 -7.77
C GLY A 95 9.76 19.18 -9.23
N VAL A 96 9.87 18.09 -9.98
CA VAL A 96 9.48 18.01 -11.39
C VAL A 96 8.09 17.39 -11.49
N PRO A 97 7.17 17.94 -12.31
CA PRO A 97 5.86 17.33 -12.54
C PRO A 97 5.99 15.95 -13.22
N LEU A 98 5.30 14.91 -12.71
CA LEU A 98 5.36 13.57 -13.33
C LEU A 98 4.91 13.57 -14.81
N ASN A 99 3.94 14.42 -15.15
CA ASN A 99 3.42 14.55 -16.50
C ASN A 99 4.38 15.27 -17.48
N SER A 100 5.54 15.78 -17.03
CA SER A 100 6.55 16.34 -17.93
C SER A 100 7.40 15.26 -18.61
N PHE A 101 7.34 14.02 -18.13
CA PHE A 101 8.04 12.90 -18.74
C PHE A 101 7.20 12.32 -19.87
N ALA A 102 7.84 12.02 -20.99
CA ALA A 102 7.19 11.26 -22.05
C ALA A 102 6.77 9.89 -21.51
N ASP A 103 5.67 9.36 -22.04
CA ASP A 103 5.18 8.05 -21.67
C ASP A 103 6.26 7.00 -22.03
N ALA A 104 6.99 6.55 -21.02
CA ALA A 104 8.23 5.79 -21.21
C ALA A 104 7.97 4.29 -21.44
N GLY A 105 6.73 3.83 -21.30
CA GLY A 105 6.40 2.41 -21.28
C GLY A 105 5.40 2.00 -22.35
N GLY A 106 5.66 0.88 -23.02
CA GLY A 106 4.65 0.15 -23.81
C GLY A 106 3.67 -0.65 -22.93
N LYS A 107 3.43 -0.20 -21.69
CA LYS A 107 2.50 -0.84 -20.75
C LYS A 107 1.08 -0.55 -21.18
N ASP A 108 0.17 -1.44 -20.81
CA ASP A 108 -1.23 -1.15 -21.02
C ASP A 108 -1.67 -0.09 -20.00
N ALA A 109 -1.78 1.16 -20.47
CA ALA A 109 -2.20 2.30 -19.65
C ALA A 109 -3.59 2.11 -19.02
N GLN A 110 -4.38 1.13 -19.49
CA GLN A 110 -5.69 0.80 -18.94
C GLN A 110 -5.58 -0.12 -17.72
N LEU A 111 -4.61 -1.04 -17.73
CA LEU A 111 -4.42 -2.04 -16.67
C LEU A 111 -3.38 -1.62 -15.62
N ASP A 112 -2.52 -0.64 -15.92
CA ASP A 112 -1.50 -0.16 -15.00
C ASP A 112 -2.09 0.77 -13.93
N LEU A 113 -2.23 0.24 -12.71
CA LEU A 113 -2.70 1.02 -11.55
C LEU A 113 -1.75 2.18 -11.22
N SER A 114 -0.45 2.05 -11.53
CA SER A 114 0.51 3.13 -11.34
C SER A 114 0.16 4.36 -12.17
N ALA A 115 -0.38 4.20 -13.39
CA ALA A 115 -0.71 5.32 -14.26
C ALA A 115 -1.81 6.23 -13.68
N GLN A 116 -2.66 5.67 -12.81
CA GLN A 116 -3.75 6.40 -12.16
C GLN A 116 -3.32 7.26 -10.97
N THR A 117 -2.06 7.18 -10.52
CA THR A 117 -1.58 7.89 -9.32
C THR A 117 -0.34 8.74 -9.60
N GLN A 118 -0.24 9.88 -8.90
CA GLN A 118 0.92 10.77 -8.99
C GLN A 118 2.02 10.46 -7.98
N ASN A 119 1.77 9.55 -7.04
CA ASN A 119 2.72 9.12 -6.01
C ASN A 119 2.44 7.69 -5.57
N GLY A 120 3.42 7.07 -4.90
CA GLY A 120 3.19 5.84 -4.14
C GLY A 120 2.84 6.09 -2.67
N LEU A 121 2.78 5.01 -1.91
CA LEU A 121 2.35 5.00 -0.51
C LEU A 121 3.54 5.14 0.44
N SER A 122 3.49 6.15 1.30
CA SER A 122 4.48 6.29 2.36
C SER A 122 4.34 5.20 3.43
N VAL A 123 5.44 4.89 4.13
CA VAL A 123 5.42 3.99 5.30
C VAL A 123 4.39 4.43 6.35
N ARG A 124 4.24 5.74 6.57
CA ARG A 124 3.24 6.29 7.50
C ARG A 124 1.81 5.97 7.03
N ALA A 125 1.53 6.05 5.73
CA ALA A 125 0.23 5.67 5.18
C ALA A 125 -0.04 4.17 5.40
N LEU A 126 0.95 3.31 5.14
CA LEU A 126 0.84 1.86 5.38
C LEU A 126 0.60 1.53 6.86
N MET A 127 1.33 2.18 7.77
CA MET A 127 1.10 2.03 9.21
C MET A 127 -0.30 2.48 9.62
N THR A 128 -0.78 3.59 9.05
CA THR A 128 -2.13 4.10 9.28
C THR A 128 -3.18 3.10 8.81
N MET A 129 -3.00 2.53 7.60
CA MET A 129 -3.89 1.49 7.07
C MET A 129 -3.97 0.32 8.05
N LEU A 130 -2.82 -0.23 8.48
CA LEU A 130 -2.79 -1.38 9.40
C LEU A 130 -3.48 -1.11 10.74
N VAL A 131 -3.32 0.09 11.31
CA VAL A 131 -3.98 0.46 12.56
C VAL A 131 -5.49 0.56 12.38
N PHE A 132 -5.95 1.24 11.32
CA PHE A 132 -7.38 1.48 11.13
C PHE A 132 -8.16 0.24 10.69
N VAL A 133 -7.57 -0.67 9.90
CA VAL A 133 -8.24 -1.93 9.54
C VAL A 133 -8.40 -2.84 10.75
N LYS A 134 -7.44 -2.83 11.67
CA LYS A 134 -7.53 -3.50 12.97
C LYS A 134 -8.59 -2.88 13.86
N ALA A 135 -8.69 -1.54 13.87
CA ALA A 135 -9.72 -0.84 14.60
C ALA A 135 -11.12 -1.15 14.06
N ALA A 136 -11.30 -1.18 12.74
CA ALA A 136 -12.57 -1.54 12.10
C ALA A 136 -13.04 -2.95 12.51
N ALA A 137 -12.14 -3.94 12.43
CA ALA A 137 -12.42 -5.30 12.88
C ALA A 137 -12.74 -5.36 14.40
N TYR A 138 -11.98 -4.63 15.22
CA TYR A 138 -12.21 -4.57 16.67
C TYR A 138 -13.61 -4.04 17.02
N PHE A 139 -14.02 -2.90 16.44
CA PHE A 139 -15.33 -2.30 16.71
C PHE A 139 -16.50 -3.12 16.16
N ARG A 140 -16.24 -3.98 15.16
CA ARG A 140 -17.18 -5.00 14.69
C ARG A 140 -17.27 -6.22 15.63
N GLY A 141 -16.39 -6.31 16.63
CA GLY A 141 -16.32 -7.44 17.56
C GLY A 141 -15.51 -8.63 17.05
N ALA A 142 -14.70 -8.46 16.01
CA ALA A 142 -13.85 -9.50 15.42
C ALA A 142 -12.42 -9.47 16.00
N THR A 143 -11.79 -10.64 16.05
CA THR A 143 -10.38 -10.80 16.46
C THR A 143 -9.40 -10.81 15.28
N GLU A 144 -9.91 -10.83 14.06
CA GLU A 144 -9.14 -10.87 12.82
C GLU A 144 -9.74 -9.91 11.80
N VAL A 145 -8.86 -9.28 11.01
CA VAL A 145 -9.22 -8.38 9.93
C VAL A 145 -9.66 -9.16 8.70
N GLU A 146 -10.78 -8.77 8.11
CA GLU A 146 -11.32 -9.29 6.86
C GLU A 146 -11.03 -8.36 5.68
N PHE A 147 -11.20 -8.87 4.44
CA PHE A 147 -11.05 -8.06 3.23
C PHE A 147 -11.97 -6.86 3.20
N GLU A 148 -13.20 -7.02 3.70
CA GLU A 148 -14.17 -5.94 3.74
C GLU A 148 -13.73 -4.82 4.69
N ASP A 149 -13.10 -5.14 5.82
CA ASP A 149 -12.55 -4.12 6.73
C ASP A 149 -11.51 -3.25 6.01
N VAL A 150 -10.65 -3.86 5.19
CA VAL A 150 -9.67 -3.13 4.36
C VAL A 150 -10.39 -2.26 3.33
N ARG A 151 -11.27 -2.86 2.55
CA ARG A 151 -12.00 -2.17 1.47
C ARG A 151 -12.80 -0.96 1.97
N GLN A 152 -13.33 -1.02 3.19
CA GLN A 152 -14.08 0.08 3.79
C GLN A 152 -13.19 1.17 4.39
N VAL A 153 -12.01 0.83 4.89
CA VAL A 153 -11.10 1.77 5.55
C VAL A 153 -10.19 2.52 4.58
N LEU A 154 -9.68 1.84 3.54
CA LEU A 154 -8.66 2.41 2.65
C LEU A 154 -9.03 3.78 2.06
N PRO A 155 -10.27 4.02 1.59
CA PRO A 155 -10.66 5.33 1.08
C PRO A 155 -10.38 6.49 2.01
N PHE A 156 -10.66 6.33 3.31
CA PHE A 156 -10.55 7.39 4.30
C PHE A 156 -9.11 7.58 4.78
N VAL A 157 -8.32 6.51 4.77
CA VAL A 157 -6.89 6.57 5.07
C VAL A 157 -6.12 7.22 3.92
N LEU A 158 -6.47 6.90 2.68
CA LEU A 158 -5.71 7.26 1.48
C LEU A 158 -6.22 8.51 0.76
N HIS A 159 -7.40 9.04 1.12
CA HIS A 159 -8.05 10.19 0.48
C HIS A 159 -7.09 11.37 0.19
N ASP A 160 -6.26 11.74 1.16
CA ASP A 160 -5.29 12.84 1.07
C ASP A 160 -3.84 12.38 0.88
N LYS A 161 -3.59 11.06 0.87
CA LYS A 161 -2.23 10.47 0.82
C LYS A 161 -1.90 9.83 -0.52
N LEU A 162 -2.91 9.40 -1.27
CA LEU A 162 -2.77 8.85 -2.62
C LEU A 162 -3.37 9.83 -3.63
N ALA A 163 -2.50 10.58 -4.32
CA ALA A 163 -2.92 11.58 -5.28
C ALA A 163 -3.29 10.93 -6.61
N GLN A 164 -4.48 11.24 -7.09
CA GLN A 164 -4.99 10.77 -8.37
C GLN A 164 -4.34 11.52 -9.54
N ASN A 165 -3.89 10.78 -10.55
CA ASN A 165 -3.51 11.34 -11.84
C ASN A 165 -4.78 11.52 -12.69
N ARG A 166 -5.42 12.69 -12.58
CA ARG A 166 -6.72 12.98 -13.23
C ARG A 166 -6.69 12.94 -14.76
N ASP A 167 -5.51 13.05 -15.35
CA ASP A 167 -5.28 13.02 -16.79
C ASP A 167 -5.00 11.60 -17.30
N ALA A 168 -5.02 10.59 -16.44
CA ALA A 168 -4.83 9.20 -16.84
C ALA A 168 -5.96 8.72 -17.75
N ALA A 169 -5.60 7.99 -18.81
CA ALA A 169 -6.53 7.47 -19.81
C ALA A 169 -7.68 6.64 -19.22
N PHE A 170 -7.45 5.97 -18.09
CA PHE A 170 -8.46 5.23 -17.32
C PHE A 170 -9.74 6.03 -17.08
N PHE A 171 -9.63 7.34 -16.78
CA PHE A 171 -10.78 8.18 -16.45
C PHE A 171 -11.58 8.64 -17.67
N ASP A 172 -11.06 8.47 -18.88
CA ASP A 172 -11.77 8.79 -20.12
C ASP A 172 -12.55 7.60 -20.67
N GLN A 173 -12.55 6.46 -19.96
CA GLN A 173 -13.20 5.22 -20.38
C GLN A 173 -14.57 5.04 -19.72
N GLY A 174 -15.59 4.76 -20.55
CA GLY A 174 -16.92 4.41 -20.08
C GLY A 174 -17.44 5.39 -19.03
N ASP A 175 -17.86 4.87 -17.88
CA ASP A 175 -18.40 5.65 -16.76
C ASP A 175 -17.33 6.07 -15.73
N ASN A 176 -16.05 5.81 -15.99
CA ASN A 176 -14.94 6.11 -15.05
C ASN A 176 -14.72 7.60 -14.84
N GLY A 177 -15.25 8.48 -15.71
CA GLY A 177 -15.09 9.93 -15.57
C GLY A 177 -15.60 10.47 -14.23
N SER A 178 -16.62 9.84 -13.66
CA SER A 178 -17.17 10.18 -12.34
C SER A 178 -16.18 9.92 -11.18
N LEU A 179 -15.26 8.96 -11.34
CA LEU A 179 -14.25 8.58 -10.34
C LEU A 179 -13.19 9.67 -10.13
N ARG A 180 -13.11 10.68 -11.00
CA ARG A 180 -12.29 11.89 -10.76
C ARG A 180 -12.76 12.68 -9.53
N ALA A 181 -14.05 12.61 -9.23
CA ALA A 181 -14.67 13.27 -8.07
C ALA A 181 -14.96 12.27 -6.94
N ASP A 182 -15.34 11.03 -7.27
CA ASP A 182 -15.59 9.98 -6.29
C ASP A 182 -14.32 9.20 -5.91
N GLN A 183 -13.47 9.84 -5.10
CA GLN A 183 -12.24 9.21 -4.59
C GLN A 183 -12.50 7.95 -3.78
N VAL A 184 -13.67 7.84 -3.12
CA VAL A 184 -13.99 6.67 -2.29
C VAL A 184 -14.18 5.44 -3.16
N SER A 185 -15.01 5.56 -4.20
CA SER A 185 -15.21 4.48 -5.15
C SER A 185 -13.94 4.20 -5.96
N TRP A 186 -13.17 5.23 -6.31
CA TRP A 186 -11.88 5.05 -6.99
C TRP A 186 -10.89 4.21 -6.18
N ILE A 187 -10.62 4.55 -4.91
CA ILE A 187 -9.67 3.82 -4.06
C ILE A 187 -10.13 2.37 -3.80
N ARG A 188 -11.44 2.16 -3.62
CA ARG A 188 -12.01 0.80 -3.55
C ARG A 188 -11.74 0.02 -4.84
N GLY A 189 -11.99 0.65 -5.99
CA GLY A 189 -11.72 0.05 -7.29
C GLY A 189 -10.25 -0.30 -7.49
N LEU A 190 -9.32 0.55 -7.04
CA LEU A 190 -7.88 0.24 -7.07
C LEU A 190 -7.55 -1.02 -6.26
N PHE A 191 -8.10 -1.13 -5.04
CA PHE A 191 -7.87 -2.30 -4.19
C PHE A 191 -8.49 -3.57 -4.76
N ASP A 192 -9.72 -3.49 -5.25
CA ASP A 192 -10.43 -4.61 -5.89
C ASP A 192 -9.65 -5.09 -7.13
N THR A 193 -9.15 -4.17 -7.96
CA THR A 193 -8.35 -4.48 -9.16
C THR A 193 -7.00 -5.08 -8.79
N ALA A 194 -6.31 -4.55 -7.78
CA ALA A 194 -5.05 -5.10 -7.30
C ALA A 194 -5.21 -6.54 -6.79
N CYS A 195 -6.30 -6.82 -6.06
CA CYS A 195 -6.62 -8.19 -5.61
C CYS A 195 -6.88 -9.13 -6.79
N GLN A 196 -7.62 -8.70 -7.80
CA GLN A 196 -7.88 -9.50 -8.99
C GLN A 196 -6.59 -9.78 -9.78
N THR A 197 -5.70 -8.80 -9.89
CA THR A 197 -4.39 -9.00 -10.54
C THR A 197 -3.52 -9.96 -9.72
N TYR A 198 -3.50 -9.82 -8.39
CA TYR A 198 -2.81 -10.74 -7.49
C TYR A 198 -3.29 -12.20 -7.70
N ASP A 199 -4.60 -12.40 -7.79
CA ASP A 199 -5.20 -13.72 -8.01
C ASP A 199 -4.85 -14.27 -9.41
N ARG A 200 -4.91 -13.44 -10.46
CA ARG A 200 -4.56 -13.82 -11.83
C ARG A 200 -3.09 -14.25 -11.97
N LEU A 201 -2.21 -13.66 -11.17
CA LEU A 201 -0.79 -14.00 -11.11
C LEU A 201 -0.52 -15.22 -10.23
N SER A 202 -1.54 -15.87 -9.66
CA SER A 202 -1.40 -17.04 -8.79
C SER A 202 -0.43 -16.82 -7.62
N ARG A 203 -0.30 -15.59 -7.14
CA ARG A 203 0.73 -15.19 -6.16
C ARG A 203 0.62 -15.95 -4.83
N ASP A 204 -0.56 -16.47 -4.47
CA ASP A 204 -0.68 -17.29 -3.27
C ASP A 204 0.13 -18.59 -3.35
N SER A 205 0.28 -19.19 -4.53
CA SER A 205 0.98 -20.47 -4.76
C SER A 205 2.29 -20.35 -5.54
N GLU A 206 2.44 -19.34 -6.40
CA GLU A 206 3.54 -19.20 -7.36
C GLU A 206 4.43 -18.00 -7.04
N ASP A 207 4.92 -17.92 -5.81
CA ASP A 207 5.78 -16.83 -5.34
C ASP A 207 7.14 -17.36 -4.85
N SER A 208 8.06 -17.50 -5.80
CA SER A 208 9.43 -17.94 -5.56
C SER A 208 10.18 -16.99 -4.64
N ILE A 209 9.86 -15.70 -4.69
CA ILE A 209 10.55 -14.63 -3.97
C ILE A 209 10.25 -14.73 -2.48
N VAL A 210 9.00 -15.02 -2.09
CA VAL A 210 8.65 -15.29 -0.68
C VAL A 210 9.48 -16.44 -0.13
N THR A 211 9.62 -17.54 -0.87
CA THR A 211 10.42 -18.69 -0.42
C THR A 211 11.90 -18.31 -0.24
N MET A 212 12.46 -17.52 -1.17
CA MET A 212 13.85 -17.05 -1.07
C MET A 212 14.06 -16.08 0.10
N MET A 213 13.07 -15.22 0.38
CA MET A 213 13.08 -14.33 1.53
C MET A 213 13.04 -15.11 2.84
N GLU A 214 12.16 -16.09 2.98
CA GLU A 214 12.09 -16.99 4.15
C GLU A 214 13.43 -17.72 4.38
N GLN A 215 14.09 -18.19 3.31
CA GLN A 215 15.41 -18.80 3.39
C GLN A 215 16.49 -17.84 3.89
N LEU A 216 16.42 -16.56 3.53
CA LEU A 216 17.35 -15.54 4.02
C LEU A 216 17.05 -15.17 5.48
N GLU A 217 15.77 -15.05 5.84
CA GLU A 217 15.29 -14.74 7.20
C GLU A 217 15.64 -15.84 8.21
N ALA A 218 15.70 -17.09 7.77
CA ALA A 218 16.19 -18.22 8.58
C ALA A 218 17.68 -18.07 9.00
N GLY A 219 18.40 -17.13 8.40
CA GLY A 219 19.78 -16.81 8.73
C GLY A 219 20.80 -17.40 7.75
N LEU A 220 22.02 -16.88 7.83
CA LEU A 220 23.15 -17.33 7.01
C LEU A 220 24.12 -18.25 7.77
N ASP A 221 23.93 -18.36 9.09
CA ASP A 221 24.84 -19.09 9.96
C ASP A 221 24.82 -20.60 9.66
N GLY A 222 26.00 -21.18 9.47
CA GLY A 222 26.16 -22.60 9.17
C GLY A 222 25.89 -23.00 7.72
N LEU A 223 25.60 -22.04 6.82
CA LEU A 223 25.48 -22.34 5.40
C LEU A 223 26.84 -22.58 4.76
N GLU A 224 26.92 -23.66 3.98
CA GLU A 224 28.11 -24.05 3.21
C GLU A 224 28.23 -23.27 1.89
N LEU A 225 29.45 -23.16 1.37
CA LEU A 225 29.74 -22.39 0.14
C LEU A 225 28.85 -22.81 -1.05
N ARG A 226 28.68 -24.13 -1.22
CA ARG A 226 27.87 -24.70 -2.30
C ARG A 226 26.39 -24.32 -2.19
N GLU A 227 25.86 -24.23 -0.96
CA GLU A 227 24.47 -23.84 -0.74
C GLU A 227 24.25 -22.36 -1.08
N VAL A 228 25.19 -21.51 -0.66
CA VAL A 228 25.18 -20.08 -1.00
C VAL A 228 25.22 -19.86 -2.50
N GLU A 229 26.08 -20.60 -3.22
CA GLU A 229 26.14 -20.55 -4.69
C GLU A 229 24.83 -21.00 -5.35
N THR A 230 24.20 -22.06 -4.82
CA THR A 230 22.88 -22.53 -5.31
C THR A 230 21.79 -21.47 -5.13
N ARG A 231 21.76 -20.78 -3.98
CA ARG A 231 20.79 -19.72 -3.71
C ARG A 231 21.04 -18.49 -4.60
N LEU A 232 22.29 -18.12 -4.86
CA LEU A 232 22.65 -17.07 -5.82
C LEU A 232 22.18 -17.39 -7.25
N ASP A 233 22.43 -18.61 -7.72
CA ASP A 233 21.98 -19.07 -9.05
C ASP A 233 20.45 -19.06 -9.18
N ALA A 234 19.73 -19.34 -8.09
CA ALA A 234 18.27 -19.25 -8.07
C ALA A 234 17.80 -17.81 -8.23
N ILE A 235 18.40 -16.86 -7.49
CA ILE A 235 18.09 -15.42 -7.59
C ILE A 235 18.35 -14.90 -9.00
N GLU A 236 19.51 -15.22 -9.58
CA GLU A 236 19.85 -14.78 -10.94
C GLU A 236 18.90 -15.34 -12.01
N ARG A 237 18.38 -16.55 -11.80
CA ARG A 237 17.39 -17.16 -12.69
C ARG A 237 16.06 -16.42 -12.64
N GLU A 238 15.59 -16.02 -11.46
CA GLU A 238 14.37 -15.22 -11.33
C GLU A 238 14.53 -13.84 -11.98
N LEU A 239 15.68 -13.18 -11.79
CA LEU A 239 15.98 -11.92 -12.48
C LEU A 239 15.93 -12.07 -14.01
N ARG A 240 16.51 -13.14 -14.57
CA ARG A 240 16.45 -13.42 -16.03
C ARG A 240 15.02 -13.71 -16.52
N LYS A 241 14.18 -14.37 -15.70
CA LYS A 241 12.76 -14.58 -16.03
C LYS A 241 12.02 -13.26 -16.12
N ILE A 242 12.26 -12.36 -15.15
CA ILE A 242 11.66 -11.03 -15.13
C ILE A 242 12.12 -10.21 -16.35
N GLU A 243 13.42 -10.21 -16.64
CA GLU A 243 14.01 -9.53 -17.81
C GLU A 243 13.40 -10.03 -19.13
N ALA A 244 13.21 -11.34 -19.28
CA ALA A 244 12.62 -11.94 -20.48
C ALA A 244 11.16 -11.50 -20.74
N GLY A 245 10.43 -11.05 -19.71
CA GLY A 245 9.07 -10.52 -19.84
C GLY A 245 9.01 -9.15 -20.53
N GLY A 246 10.11 -8.40 -20.58
CA GLY A 246 10.28 -7.16 -21.34
C GLY A 246 9.49 -5.94 -20.85
N LYS A 247 8.52 -6.10 -19.94
CA LYS A 247 7.76 -5.00 -19.31
C LYS A 247 7.90 -5.07 -17.80
N LEU A 248 8.14 -3.93 -17.17
CA LEU A 248 8.25 -3.81 -15.72
C LEU A 248 6.98 -3.19 -15.14
N TYR A 249 6.35 -3.86 -14.18
CA TYR A 249 5.20 -3.33 -13.42
C TYR A 249 5.61 -3.01 -11.98
N GLY A 250 4.74 -2.31 -11.24
CA GLY A 250 5.03 -1.90 -9.85
C GLY A 250 5.42 -3.07 -8.94
N HIS A 251 4.62 -4.13 -8.91
CA HIS A 251 4.99 -5.33 -8.14
C HIS A 251 6.32 -5.97 -8.56
N MET A 252 6.68 -5.91 -9.85
CA MET A 252 7.96 -6.46 -10.33
C MET A 252 9.14 -5.62 -9.85
N PHE A 253 8.95 -4.32 -9.69
CA PHE A 253 9.98 -3.42 -9.17
C PHE A 253 10.39 -3.81 -7.74
N ASP A 254 9.42 -3.97 -6.85
CA ASP A 254 9.65 -4.41 -5.47
C ASP A 254 10.33 -5.80 -5.42
N ASP A 255 9.86 -6.72 -6.26
CA ASP A 255 10.43 -8.05 -6.45
C ASP A 255 11.92 -7.99 -6.84
N ILE A 256 12.28 -7.15 -7.82
CA ILE A 256 13.68 -6.98 -8.25
C ILE A 256 14.53 -6.36 -7.14
N LEU A 257 14.02 -5.37 -6.40
CA LEU A 257 14.75 -4.77 -5.28
C LEU A 257 15.02 -5.79 -4.18
N ALA A 258 14.03 -6.64 -3.85
CA ALA A 258 14.20 -7.74 -2.91
C ALA A 258 15.26 -8.74 -3.40
N LEU A 259 15.19 -9.16 -4.67
CA LEU A 259 16.18 -10.05 -5.28
C LEU A 259 17.60 -9.45 -5.25
N LYS A 260 17.73 -8.15 -5.55
CA LYS A 260 19.02 -7.44 -5.46
C LYS A 260 19.57 -7.44 -4.03
N TYR A 261 18.72 -7.15 -3.05
CA TYR A 261 19.10 -7.20 -1.63
C TYR A 261 19.57 -8.60 -1.22
N MET A 262 18.82 -9.64 -1.57
CA MET A 262 19.19 -11.03 -1.27
C MET A 262 20.51 -11.40 -1.96
N HIS A 263 20.70 -11.05 -3.23
CA HIS A 263 21.93 -11.30 -3.98
C HIS A 263 23.13 -10.65 -3.30
N GLN A 264 23.01 -9.40 -2.86
CA GLN A 264 24.07 -8.68 -2.15
C GLN A 264 24.43 -9.40 -0.84
N ARG A 265 23.44 -9.83 -0.05
CA ARG A 265 23.66 -10.54 1.22
C ARG A 265 24.40 -11.86 1.01
N TYR A 266 23.95 -12.70 0.08
CA TYR A 266 24.60 -13.96 -0.23
C TYR A 266 26.00 -13.77 -0.85
N THR A 267 26.18 -12.76 -1.70
CA THR A 267 27.49 -12.45 -2.29
C THR A 267 28.52 -12.07 -1.22
N ASN A 268 28.13 -11.24 -0.26
CA ASN A 268 28.98 -10.86 0.86
C ASN A 268 29.35 -12.06 1.74
N TYR A 269 28.37 -12.91 2.06
CA TYR A 269 28.60 -14.11 2.86
C TYR A 269 29.49 -15.14 2.12
N ARG A 270 29.29 -15.31 0.81
CA ARG A 270 30.17 -16.12 -0.05
C ARG A 270 31.61 -15.64 -0.01
N ALA A 271 31.83 -14.32 -0.10
CA ALA A 271 33.17 -13.75 -0.04
C ALA A 271 33.84 -14.03 1.32
N TRP A 272 33.09 -13.93 2.41
CA TRP A 272 33.57 -14.26 3.76
C TRP A 272 33.90 -15.76 3.93
N LEU A 273 33.07 -16.66 3.40
CA LEU A 273 33.37 -18.10 3.41
C LEU A 273 34.68 -18.40 2.67
N ARG A 274 34.87 -17.79 1.49
CA ARG A 274 36.09 -17.95 0.69
C ARG A 274 37.34 -17.40 1.37
N SER A 275 37.22 -16.35 2.20
CA SER A 275 38.36 -15.83 2.95
C SER A 275 38.73 -16.67 4.17
N ARG A 276 37.89 -17.65 4.55
CA ARG A 276 38.14 -18.59 5.64
C ARG A 276 38.69 -19.94 5.17
N ALA A 277 38.61 -20.21 3.86
CA ALA A 277 39.18 -21.38 3.20
C ALA A 277 40.67 -21.14 2.88
#